data_AF-A0A7C8L6B3-F1
#
_entry.id   AF-A0A7C8L6B3-F1
#
_cell.length_a   1.000
_cell.length_b   1.000
_cell.length_c   1.000
_cell.angle_alpha   90.00
_cell.angle_beta   90.00
_cell.angle_gamma   90.00
#
_symmetry.space_group_name_H-M   'P 1'
#
loop_
_entity.id
_entity.type
_entity.pdbx_description
1 polymer ?
#
loop_
_entity_poly.entity_id
_entity_poly.type
_entity_poly.pdbx_seq_one_letter_code
_entity_poly.pdbx_strand_id
1 'polypeptide(L)'
;MKKLLNALIALVMISTFSGISVSAADGVSILINGEKQYYDQPPIVQDGRTLVPLRGIFEALGADVGWDAKNRVVTAEKDDIDIWLKIGSKYTKVNGQTVTIDVPAQIKNARTLVPLRFVSESLGADVGWNASTRTVDITYNGEVIATYDVTLHFPVSEYPETAAHIEEAIANGESAICTIDRNGADENRNDSLAGIPTRDGYDRDEFPMAMCEEGGEGASVKYVEPSDNRGAGAWVGNQLEQYPDGTRVLFVLDGDPVEVVVPPVTTPVVEEGNNSGYNGPYNPNGADRDCGDFNSHEEAQAFFEAAGPGDPHRLDGDGNGLACESL
;
A
#
# COMPACT_ATOMS: atom_id res chain seq x y z
N MET A 1 67.70 -19.51 33.80
CA MET A 1 67.85 -18.06 34.01
C MET A 1 67.39 -17.33 32.74
N LYS A 2 66.43 -16.40 32.87
CA LYS A 2 66.16 -15.20 32.01
C LYS A 2 65.75 -15.48 30.54
N LYS A 3 64.47 -15.36 30.15
CA LYS A 3 63.69 -14.15 29.75
C LYS A 3 64.21 -13.41 28.50
N LEU A 4 63.25 -13.06 27.61
CA LEU A 4 63.28 -12.13 26.45
C LEU A 4 63.69 -12.82 25.13
N LEU A 5 62.99 -12.69 24.00
CA LEU A 5 62.53 -11.45 23.37
C LEU A 5 61.46 -11.73 22.28
N ASN A 6 60.40 -10.91 22.24
CA ASN A 6 59.38 -10.86 21.19
C ASN A 6 59.91 -10.23 19.90
N ALA A 7 59.41 -10.68 18.74
CA ALA A 7 58.87 -9.87 17.61
C ALA A 7 59.20 -10.41 16.20
N LEU A 8 58.20 -10.31 15.32
CA LEU A 8 58.24 -10.31 13.84
C LEU A 8 58.51 -11.68 13.18
N ILE A 9 57.67 -12.25 12.31
CA ILE A 9 56.98 -11.68 11.14
C ILE A 9 55.67 -12.44 10.89
N ALA A 10 54.60 -11.67 10.72
CA ALA A 10 53.32 -12.11 10.19
C ALA A 10 53.49 -12.63 8.75
N LEU A 11 53.16 -13.90 8.51
CA LEU A 11 53.09 -14.48 7.16
C LEU A 11 51.73 -15.15 6.97
N VAL A 12 50.82 -14.38 6.39
CA VAL A 12 49.79 -14.81 5.42
C VAL A 12 48.94 -16.03 5.83
N MET A 13 47.95 -15.77 6.68
CA MET A 13 46.65 -16.44 6.60
C MET A 13 45.63 -15.36 6.22
N ILE A 14 45.66 -14.94 4.94
CA ILE A 14 44.50 -14.26 4.34
C ILE A 14 43.46 -15.36 4.18
N SER A 15 42.71 -15.63 5.24
CA SER A 15 41.44 -16.32 5.13
C SER A 15 40.54 -15.37 4.34
N THR A 16 40.29 -15.70 3.08
CA THR A 16 39.21 -15.12 2.30
C THR A 16 37.91 -15.48 3.02
N PHE A 17 37.53 -14.65 4.00
CA PHE A 17 36.19 -14.62 4.53
C PHE A 17 35.37 -13.96 3.42
N SER A 18 34.97 -14.76 2.44
CA SER A 18 33.94 -14.38 1.50
C SER A 18 32.75 -14.01 2.37
N GLY A 19 32.42 -12.72 2.41
CA GLY A 19 31.20 -12.24 3.02
C GLY A 19 30.07 -13.04 2.39
N ILE A 20 29.41 -13.86 3.20
CA ILE A 20 28.10 -14.37 2.83
C ILE A 20 27.24 -13.11 2.87
N SER A 21 26.99 -12.52 1.71
CA SER A 21 25.90 -11.59 1.54
C SER A 21 24.65 -12.38 1.88
N VAL A 22 24.14 -12.21 3.10
CA VAL A 22 22.77 -12.58 3.42
C VAL A 22 21.92 -11.62 2.60
N SER A 23 21.57 -12.02 1.38
CA SER A 23 20.48 -11.38 0.66
C SER A 23 19.26 -11.53 1.55
N ALA A 24 18.67 -10.41 1.97
CA ALA A 24 17.35 -10.42 2.57
C ALA A 24 16.42 -11.07 1.54
N ALA A 25 16.04 -12.33 1.77
CA ALA A 25 15.16 -13.04 0.88
C ALA A 25 13.74 -12.52 1.11
N ASP A 26 13.37 -11.49 0.34
CA ASP A 26 12.13 -11.41 -0.42
C ASP A 26 10.82 -11.71 0.35
N GLY A 27 10.52 -10.85 1.31
CA GLY A 27 9.19 -10.76 1.91
C GLY A 27 8.17 -10.20 0.92
N VAL A 28 6.89 -10.55 1.10
CA VAL A 28 5.79 -9.89 0.38
C VAL A 28 5.44 -8.61 1.13
N SER A 29 5.39 -7.47 0.43
CA SER A 29 4.91 -6.20 0.97
C SER A 29 3.42 -6.05 0.70
N ILE A 30 2.68 -5.43 1.62
CA ILE A 30 1.25 -5.16 1.46
C ILE A 30 1.05 -3.64 1.55
N LEU A 31 0.36 -3.08 0.56
CA LEU A 31 -0.16 -1.72 0.55
C LEU A 31 -1.68 -1.79 0.68
N ILE A 32 -2.27 -0.93 1.51
CA ILE A 32 -3.72 -0.70 1.55
C ILE A 32 -3.93 0.78 1.28
N ASN A 33 -4.63 1.11 0.19
CA ASN A 33 -4.85 2.48 -0.26
C ASN A 33 -3.53 3.29 -0.35
N GLY A 34 -2.46 2.65 -0.84
CA GLY A 34 -1.11 3.25 -0.93
C GLY A 34 -0.30 3.22 0.37
N GLU A 35 -0.88 2.90 1.52
CA GLU A 35 -0.17 2.85 2.81
C GLU A 35 0.43 1.47 3.08
N LYS A 36 1.74 1.43 3.39
CA LYS A 36 2.46 0.20 3.67
C LYS A 36 2.12 -0.38 5.04
N GLN A 37 1.67 -1.63 5.03
CA GLN A 37 1.23 -2.34 6.22
C GLN A 37 2.36 -3.13 6.87
N TYR A 38 2.39 -3.12 8.21
CA TYR A 38 3.35 -3.85 9.02
C TYR A 38 2.66 -4.90 9.89
N TYR A 39 3.22 -6.11 9.92
CA TYR A 39 2.67 -7.24 10.64
C TYR A 39 3.72 -7.86 11.56
N ASP A 40 3.31 -8.20 12.79
CA ASP A 40 4.14 -8.94 13.74
C ASP A 40 4.43 -10.38 13.29
N GLN A 41 3.51 -10.95 12.52
CA GLN A 41 3.69 -12.16 11.73
C GLN A 41 3.74 -11.77 10.25
N PRO A 42 4.91 -11.82 9.60
CA PRO A 42 5.03 -11.47 8.19
C PRO A 42 4.08 -12.29 7.30
N PRO A 43 3.57 -11.69 6.20
CA PRO A 43 2.88 -12.42 5.15
C PRO A 43 3.67 -13.63 4.67
N ILE A 44 2.98 -14.71 4.33
CA ILE A 44 3.61 -15.91 3.76
C ILE A 44 2.96 -16.25 2.43
N VAL A 45 3.75 -16.78 1.50
CA VAL A 45 3.21 -17.37 0.27
C VAL A 45 3.13 -18.88 0.46
N GLN A 46 1.95 -19.45 0.26
CA GLN A 46 1.72 -20.88 0.31
C GLN A 46 0.83 -21.27 -0.88
N ASP A 47 1.24 -22.31 -1.62
CA ASP A 47 0.49 -22.81 -2.79
C ASP A 47 0.12 -21.70 -3.79
N GLY A 48 1.01 -20.72 -3.98
CA GLY A 48 0.80 -19.58 -4.88
C GLY A 48 -0.18 -18.52 -4.35
N ARG A 49 -0.60 -18.60 -3.08
CA ARG A 49 -1.48 -17.63 -2.42
C ARG A 49 -0.77 -16.91 -1.29
N THR A 50 -0.94 -15.59 -1.21
CA THR A 50 -0.47 -14.79 -0.08
C THR A 50 -1.43 -14.92 1.08
N LEU A 51 -0.90 -15.32 2.23
CA LEU A 51 -1.59 -15.45 3.49
C LEU A 51 -1.09 -14.37 4.45
N VAL A 52 -2.01 -13.68 5.10
CA VAL A 52 -1.71 -12.54 5.98
C VAL A 52 -2.41 -12.66 7.31
N PRO A 53 -1.87 -12.04 8.38
CA PRO A 53 -2.57 -11.98 9.66
C PRO A 53 -3.92 -11.31 9.50
N LEU A 54 -4.94 -12.06 9.90
CA LEU A 54 -6.33 -11.73 9.69
C LEU A 54 -6.69 -10.32 10.16
N ARG A 55 -6.37 -10.03 11.42
CA ARG A 55 -6.79 -8.79 12.09
C ARG A 55 -6.31 -7.54 11.33
N GLY A 56 -5.07 -7.54 10.83
CA GLY A 56 -4.50 -6.36 10.17
C GLY A 56 -5.09 -6.04 8.79
N ILE A 57 -5.75 -6.99 8.10
CA ILE A 57 -6.49 -6.68 6.86
C ILE A 57 -7.94 -6.33 7.17
N PHE A 58 -8.62 -7.14 7.97
CA PHE A 58 -10.05 -6.96 8.23
C PHE A 58 -10.32 -5.63 8.96
N GLU A 59 -9.55 -5.29 9.99
CA GLU A 59 -9.73 -4.02 10.71
C GLU A 59 -9.34 -2.82 9.82
N ALA A 60 -8.26 -2.93 9.02
CA ALA A 60 -7.86 -1.87 8.09
C ALA A 60 -8.91 -1.60 7.00
N LEU A 61 -9.69 -2.63 6.63
CA LEU A 61 -10.82 -2.52 5.71
C LEU A 61 -12.15 -2.21 6.43
N GLY A 62 -12.12 -1.91 7.73
CA GLY A 62 -13.29 -1.48 8.51
C GLY A 62 -14.25 -2.58 8.94
N ALA A 63 -13.79 -3.84 8.99
CA ALA A 63 -14.58 -4.97 9.45
C ALA A 63 -14.32 -5.30 10.93
N ASP A 64 -15.40 -5.58 11.67
CA ASP A 64 -15.36 -6.10 13.03
C ASP A 64 -15.06 -7.59 13.04
N VAL A 65 -14.04 -8.02 13.79
CA VAL A 65 -13.57 -9.41 13.80
C VAL A 65 -13.89 -10.13 15.09
N GLY A 66 -14.64 -11.23 14.98
CA GLY A 66 -14.91 -12.19 16.04
C GLY A 66 -14.06 -13.46 15.97
N TRP A 67 -13.80 -14.07 17.13
CA TRP A 67 -13.15 -15.37 17.24
C TRP A 67 -13.89 -16.31 18.19
N ASP A 68 -14.39 -17.43 17.66
CA ASP A 68 -14.91 -18.54 18.42
C ASP A 68 -13.83 -19.62 18.58
N ALA A 69 -13.17 -19.60 19.74
CA ALA A 69 -12.12 -20.54 20.09
C ALA A 69 -12.61 -22.00 20.16
N LYS A 70 -13.87 -22.22 20.58
CA LYS A 70 -14.42 -23.57 20.77
C LYS A 70 -14.62 -24.26 19.43
N ASN A 71 -15.14 -23.53 18.45
CA ASN A 71 -15.42 -24.07 17.11
C ASN A 71 -14.28 -23.82 16.11
N ARG A 72 -13.26 -23.04 16.50
CA ARG A 72 -12.13 -22.59 15.67
C ARG A 72 -12.64 -21.85 14.44
N VAL A 73 -13.49 -20.85 14.68
CA VAL A 73 -14.17 -20.06 13.66
C VAL A 73 -13.83 -18.60 13.86
N VAL A 74 -13.48 -17.94 12.77
CA VAL A 74 -13.45 -16.48 12.66
C VAL A 74 -14.78 -16.03 12.09
N THR A 75 -15.34 -14.98 12.66
CA THR A 75 -16.39 -14.19 12.01
C THR A 75 -15.85 -12.81 11.68
N ALA A 76 -16.26 -12.22 10.58
CA ALA A 76 -16.00 -10.82 10.28
C ALA A 76 -17.24 -10.16 9.72
N GLU A 77 -17.59 -8.99 10.25
CA GLU A 77 -18.80 -8.26 9.89
C GLU A 77 -18.42 -6.85 9.43
N LYS A 78 -18.96 -6.42 8.28
CA LYS A 78 -18.85 -5.05 7.78
C LYS A 78 -20.10 -4.70 6.99
N ASP A 79 -20.81 -3.65 7.40
CA ASP A 79 -22.07 -3.24 6.76
C ASP A 79 -23.03 -4.45 6.62
N ASP A 80 -23.38 -4.83 5.39
CA ASP A 80 -24.23 -5.99 5.07
C ASP A 80 -23.43 -7.27 4.73
N ILE A 81 -22.13 -7.30 5.05
CA ILE A 81 -21.21 -8.41 4.76
C ILE A 81 -20.89 -9.17 6.05
N ASP A 82 -21.25 -10.45 6.09
CA ASP A 82 -20.91 -11.42 7.13
C ASP A 82 -20.02 -12.52 6.53
N ILE A 83 -18.83 -12.69 7.09
CA ILE A 83 -17.87 -13.72 6.69
C ILE A 83 -17.71 -14.70 7.83
N TRP A 84 -17.98 -15.98 7.58
CA TRP A 84 -17.76 -17.07 8.50
C TRP A 84 -16.66 -17.98 7.97
N LEU A 85 -15.54 -18.05 8.67
CA LEU A 85 -14.36 -18.78 8.20
C LEU A 85 -13.88 -19.78 9.27
N LYS A 86 -13.77 -21.06 8.89
CA LYS A 86 -13.32 -22.13 9.79
C LYS A 86 -11.88 -22.52 9.53
N ILE A 87 -11.06 -22.52 10.58
CA ILE A 87 -9.64 -22.87 10.48
C ILE A 87 -9.47 -24.29 9.93
N GLY A 88 -8.61 -24.43 8.91
CA GLY A 88 -8.31 -25.68 8.24
C GLY A 88 -9.38 -26.17 7.26
N SER A 89 -10.46 -25.41 7.05
CA SER A 89 -11.46 -25.74 6.02
C SER A 89 -11.22 -24.95 4.74
N LYS A 90 -11.43 -25.60 3.60
CA LYS A 90 -11.56 -24.93 2.29
C LYS A 90 -12.95 -24.32 2.08
N TYR A 91 -13.91 -24.64 2.96
CA TYR A 91 -15.28 -24.14 2.87
C TYR A 91 -15.48 -23.03 3.89
N THR A 92 -15.85 -21.86 3.38
CA THR A 92 -16.14 -20.65 4.15
C THR A 92 -17.55 -20.17 3.78
N LYS A 93 -18.07 -19.15 4.46
CA LYS A 93 -19.31 -18.50 4.04
C LYS A 93 -19.16 -16.99 3.94
N VAL A 94 -19.86 -16.42 2.97
CA VAL A 94 -20.06 -14.97 2.82
C VAL A 94 -21.57 -14.76 2.71
N ASN A 95 -22.16 -13.96 3.60
CA ASN A 95 -23.61 -13.73 3.69
C ASN A 95 -24.43 -15.03 3.72
N GLY A 96 -23.92 -16.02 4.48
CA GLY A 96 -24.52 -17.35 4.60
C GLY A 96 -24.33 -18.28 3.40
N GLN A 97 -23.85 -17.79 2.25
CA GLN A 97 -23.56 -18.60 1.07
C GLN A 97 -22.19 -19.27 1.19
N THR A 98 -22.10 -20.55 0.82
CA THR A 98 -20.82 -21.29 0.93
C THR A 98 -19.89 -20.92 -0.22
N VAL A 99 -18.68 -20.49 0.10
CA VAL A 99 -17.60 -20.18 -0.84
C VAL A 99 -16.45 -21.16 -0.60
N THR A 100 -15.75 -21.54 -1.66
CA THR A 100 -14.55 -22.38 -1.58
C THR A 100 -13.30 -21.51 -1.72
N ILE A 101 -12.31 -21.74 -0.87
CA ILE A 101 -10.99 -21.08 -0.92
C ILE A 101 -9.88 -22.09 -1.20
N ASP A 102 -8.89 -21.70 -2.00
CA ASP A 102 -7.82 -22.58 -2.45
C ASP A 102 -6.95 -23.08 -1.30
N VAL A 103 -6.60 -22.13 -0.42
CA VAL A 103 -5.76 -22.35 0.76
C VAL A 103 -6.60 -22.07 2.01
N PRO A 104 -6.84 -23.07 2.87
CA PRO A 104 -7.54 -22.85 4.14
C PRO A 104 -6.83 -21.83 5.01
N ALA A 105 -7.62 -21.08 5.78
CA ALA A 105 -7.06 -20.31 6.88
C ALA A 105 -6.38 -21.22 7.91
N GLN A 106 -5.30 -20.74 8.50
CA GLN A 106 -4.46 -21.52 9.40
C GLN A 106 -3.93 -20.68 10.55
N ILE A 107 -3.44 -21.33 11.60
CA ILE A 107 -2.83 -20.64 12.73
C ILE A 107 -1.32 -20.89 12.68
N LYS A 108 -0.54 -19.82 12.63
CA LYS A 108 0.92 -19.85 12.69
C LYS A 108 1.40 -18.83 13.71
N ASN A 109 2.29 -19.24 14.63
CA ASN A 109 2.84 -18.37 15.68
C ASN A 109 1.75 -17.60 16.46
N ALA A 110 0.65 -18.29 16.81
CA ALA A 110 -0.52 -17.69 17.47
C ALA A 110 -1.20 -16.54 16.71
N ARG A 111 -1.03 -16.48 15.38
CA ARG A 111 -1.77 -15.60 14.47
C ARG A 111 -2.59 -16.43 13.50
N THR A 112 -3.84 -16.04 13.30
CA THR A 112 -4.67 -16.61 12.25
C THR A 112 -4.27 -15.96 10.93
N LEU A 113 -3.88 -16.78 9.97
CA LEU A 113 -3.53 -16.39 8.61
C LEU A 113 -4.66 -16.78 7.66
N VAL A 114 -5.03 -15.87 6.78
CA VAL A 114 -6.12 -16.00 5.81
C VAL A 114 -5.65 -15.64 4.41
N PRO A 115 -6.24 -16.21 3.34
CA PRO A 115 -5.92 -15.81 1.99
C PRO A 115 -6.30 -14.34 1.79
N LEU A 116 -5.31 -13.50 1.53
CA LEU A 116 -5.49 -12.05 1.48
C LEU A 116 -6.57 -11.68 0.46
N ARG A 117 -6.43 -12.17 -0.77
CA ARG A 117 -7.31 -11.84 -1.89
C ARG A 117 -8.78 -12.12 -1.57
N PHE A 118 -9.07 -13.34 -1.10
CA PHE A 118 -10.42 -13.74 -0.71
C PHE A 118 -11.04 -12.76 0.29
N VAL A 119 -10.28 -12.38 1.31
CA VAL A 119 -10.76 -11.48 2.37
C VAL A 119 -11.02 -10.09 1.82
N SER A 120 -10.04 -9.51 1.13
CA SER A 120 -10.11 -8.16 0.60
C SER A 120 -11.26 -8.01 -0.40
N GLU A 121 -11.37 -8.93 -1.36
CA GLU A 121 -12.44 -8.90 -2.38
C GLU A 121 -13.82 -9.17 -1.76
N SER A 122 -13.92 -10.06 -0.76
CA SER A 122 -15.19 -10.31 -0.06
C SER A 122 -15.70 -9.07 0.70
N LEU A 123 -14.81 -8.16 1.08
CA LEU A 123 -15.15 -6.89 1.73
C LEU A 123 -15.36 -5.75 0.73
N GLY A 124 -15.13 -6.00 -0.57
CA GLY A 124 -15.31 -5.04 -1.66
C GLY A 124 -14.04 -4.30 -2.10
N ALA A 125 -12.85 -4.79 -1.74
CA ALA A 125 -11.57 -4.21 -2.16
C ALA A 125 -11.00 -4.89 -3.40
N ASP A 126 -10.36 -4.10 -4.26
CA ASP A 126 -9.56 -4.55 -5.39
C ASP A 126 -8.17 -4.98 -4.93
N VAL A 127 -7.60 -6.01 -5.56
CA VAL A 127 -6.28 -6.57 -5.19
C VAL A 127 -5.37 -6.72 -6.41
N GLY A 128 -4.40 -5.82 -6.49
CA GLY A 128 -3.28 -5.86 -7.43
C GLY A 128 -2.09 -6.66 -6.92
N TRP A 129 -1.29 -7.18 -7.86
CA TRP A 129 0.01 -7.80 -7.57
C TRP A 129 1.09 -7.19 -8.46
N ASN A 130 2.11 -6.61 -7.83
CA ASN A 130 3.30 -6.13 -8.51
C ASN A 130 4.42 -7.17 -8.34
N ALA A 131 4.69 -7.92 -9.42
CA ALA A 131 5.66 -9.01 -9.39
C ALA A 131 7.12 -8.53 -9.23
N SER A 132 7.48 -7.36 -9.76
CA SER A 132 8.86 -6.85 -9.71
C SER A 132 9.25 -6.40 -8.30
N THR A 133 8.29 -5.83 -7.55
CA THR A 133 8.49 -5.37 -6.17
C THR A 133 7.97 -6.36 -5.11
N ARG A 134 7.31 -7.44 -5.55
CA ARG A 134 6.63 -8.42 -4.68
C ARG A 134 5.63 -7.77 -3.73
N THR A 135 4.85 -6.84 -4.26
CA THR A 135 3.91 -6.02 -3.50
C THR A 135 2.48 -6.40 -3.85
N VAL A 136 1.66 -6.66 -2.84
CA VAL A 136 0.21 -6.70 -2.96
C VAL A 136 -0.31 -5.29 -2.75
N ASP A 137 -1.11 -4.79 -3.69
CA ASP A 137 -1.75 -3.49 -3.61
C ASP A 137 -3.25 -3.68 -3.42
N ILE A 138 -3.80 -3.19 -2.32
CA ILE A 138 -5.22 -3.32 -1.99
C ILE A 138 -5.85 -1.94 -2.10
N THR A 139 -6.83 -1.77 -2.96
CA THR A 139 -7.57 -0.52 -3.10
C THR A 139 -9.01 -0.74 -2.66
N TYR A 140 -9.51 0.08 -1.76
CA TYR A 140 -10.86 -0.08 -1.24
C TYR A 140 -11.69 1.20 -1.40
N ASN A 141 -12.86 1.06 -2.01
CA ASN A 141 -13.97 2.04 -2.06
C ASN A 141 -13.68 3.44 -2.62
N GLY A 142 -12.63 3.68 -3.42
CA GLY A 142 -12.43 4.97 -4.13
C GLY A 142 -12.37 6.23 -3.23
N GLU A 143 -12.44 6.04 -1.92
CA GLU A 143 -12.42 7.04 -0.87
C GLU A 143 -11.30 6.57 0.05
N VAL A 144 -10.09 7.02 -0.27
CA VAL A 144 -9.02 7.05 0.71
C VAL A 144 -9.48 8.06 1.75
N ILE A 145 -10.21 7.61 2.78
CA ILE A 145 -10.34 8.42 4.00
C ILE A 145 -8.97 8.31 4.65
N ALA A 146 -8.04 9.10 4.16
CA ALA A 146 -6.77 9.33 4.81
C ALA A 146 -7.14 9.81 6.22
N THR A 147 -6.95 8.96 7.22
CA THR A 147 -7.46 9.24 8.55
C THR A 147 -6.51 10.24 9.21
N TYR A 148 -7.07 11.36 9.66
CA TYR A 148 -6.35 12.43 10.35
C TYR A 148 -6.96 12.64 11.73
N ASP A 149 -6.16 13.13 12.66
CA ASP A 149 -6.57 13.37 14.04
C ASP A 149 -6.99 14.82 14.25
N VAL A 150 -6.38 15.75 13.50
CA VAL A 150 -6.66 17.18 13.55
C VAL A 150 -6.55 17.83 12.18
N THR A 151 -7.23 18.96 12.01
CA THR A 151 -7.16 19.80 10.80
C THR A 151 -6.40 21.08 11.11
N LEU A 152 -5.50 21.49 10.21
CA LEU A 152 -4.79 22.76 10.25
C LEU A 152 -5.20 23.61 9.05
N HIS A 153 -5.90 24.71 9.32
CA HIS A 153 -6.29 25.69 8.31
C HIS A 153 -5.14 26.66 8.03
N PHE A 154 -4.42 26.45 6.94
CA PHE A 154 -3.25 27.23 6.59
C PHE A 154 -3.67 28.61 6.03
N PRO A 155 -3.11 29.72 6.55
CA PRO A 155 -3.59 31.07 6.25
C PRO A 155 -3.02 31.57 4.91
N VAL A 156 -3.66 31.16 3.81
CA VAL A 156 -3.27 31.47 2.42
C VAL A 156 -3.03 32.96 2.20
N SER A 157 -3.84 33.82 2.81
CA SER A 157 -3.70 35.28 2.66
C SER A 157 -2.47 35.88 3.35
N GLU A 158 -1.91 35.19 4.36
CA GLU A 158 -0.72 35.65 5.08
C GLU A 158 0.58 35.15 4.43
N TYR A 159 0.57 33.93 3.88
CA TYR A 159 1.73 33.28 3.25
C TYR A 159 1.38 32.74 1.85
N PRO A 160 1.08 33.61 0.88
CA PRO A 160 0.56 33.21 -0.43
C PRO A 160 1.57 32.41 -1.29
N GLU A 161 2.88 32.66 -1.18
CA GLU A 161 3.86 31.90 -1.97
C GLU A 161 4.05 30.48 -1.43
N THR A 162 4.13 30.34 -0.10
CA THR A 162 4.16 29.02 0.56
C THR A 162 2.86 28.26 0.31
N ALA A 163 1.69 28.90 0.43
CA ALA A 163 0.41 28.29 0.13
C ALA A 163 0.33 27.76 -1.31
N ALA A 164 0.80 28.53 -2.29
CA ALA A 164 0.82 28.09 -3.69
C ALA A 164 1.77 26.91 -3.93
N HIS A 165 2.84 26.77 -3.16
CA HIS A 165 3.68 25.57 -3.19
C HIS A 165 2.94 24.36 -2.62
N ILE A 166 2.32 24.50 -1.45
CA ILE A 166 1.54 23.43 -0.80
C ILE A 166 0.41 22.95 -1.73
N GLU A 167 -0.35 23.88 -2.32
CA GLU A 167 -1.45 23.57 -3.23
C GLU A 167 -0.97 22.78 -4.46
N GLU A 168 0.11 23.23 -5.10
CA GLU A 168 0.66 22.54 -6.27
C GLU A 168 1.24 21.17 -5.92
N ALA A 169 1.91 21.04 -4.77
CA ALA A 169 2.47 19.79 -4.30
C ALA A 169 1.35 18.75 -4.07
N ILE A 170 0.28 19.13 -3.36
CA ILE A 170 -0.90 18.27 -3.14
C ILE A 170 -1.56 17.90 -4.47
N ALA A 171 -1.74 18.87 -5.38
CA ALA A 171 -2.32 18.61 -6.70
C ALA A 171 -1.46 17.64 -7.55
N ASN A 172 -0.16 17.57 -7.29
CA ASN A 172 0.77 16.64 -7.92
C ASN A 172 0.89 15.28 -7.21
N GLY A 173 0.07 15.04 -6.17
CA GLY A 173 -0.02 13.75 -5.50
C GLY A 173 0.73 13.66 -4.17
N GLU A 174 1.33 14.75 -3.68
CA GLU A 174 1.91 14.78 -2.35
C GLU A 174 0.83 14.68 -1.26
N SER A 175 1.17 14.07 -0.13
CA SER A 175 0.22 13.92 0.99
C SER A 175 -0.18 15.28 1.57
N ALA A 176 -1.48 15.55 1.65
CA ALA A 176 -2.02 16.67 2.43
C ALA A 176 -1.99 16.41 3.95
N ILE A 177 -1.67 15.19 4.37
CA ILE A 177 -1.53 14.80 5.77
C ILE A 177 -0.05 14.82 6.15
N CYS A 178 0.24 15.47 7.27
CA CYS A 178 1.51 15.42 7.97
C CYS A 178 1.36 14.55 9.23
N THR A 179 1.96 13.37 9.24
CA THR A 179 2.18 12.59 10.45
C THR A 179 3.41 13.15 11.15
N ILE A 180 3.23 13.83 12.28
CA ILE A 180 4.32 14.59 12.90
C ILE A 180 5.45 13.64 13.34
N ASP A 181 6.64 13.79 12.75
CA ASP A 181 7.88 13.16 13.20
C ASP A 181 9.00 14.21 13.27
N ARG A 182 9.16 14.79 14.45
CA ARG A 182 10.20 15.80 14.69
C ARG A 182 11.60 15.21 14.73
N ASN A 183 11.73 13.91 14.99
CA ASN A 183 13.04 13.26 15.11
C ASN A 183 13.65 12.97 13.72
N GLY A 184 12.82 12.67 12.72
CA GLY A 184 13.23 12.48 11.32
C GLY A 184 13.55 13.77 10.55
N ALA A 185 13.26 14.95 11.11
CA ALA A 185 13.28 16.21 10.37
C ALA A 185 14.64 16.58 9.75
N ASP A 186 15.75 16.28 10.41
CA ASP A 186 17.08 16.58 9.87
C ASP A 186 17.45 15.64 8.71
N GLU A 187 17.04 14.37 8.77
CA GLU A 187 17.26 13.38 7.70
C GLU A 187 16.39 13.72 6.50
N ASN A 188 15.09 13.93 6.71
CA ASN A 188 14.15 14.33 5.67
C ASN A 188 14.62 15.58 4.92
N ARG A 189 15.09 16.61 5.64
CA ARG A 189 15.61 17.83 5.01
C ARG A 189 16.87 17.57 4.17
N ASN A 190 17.74 16.66 4.60
CA ASN A 190 18.93 16.33 3.81
C ASN A 190 18.55 15.63 2.51
N ASP A 191 17.55 14.74 2.57
CA ASP A 191 17.10 13.95 1.43
C ASP A 191 16.31 14.78 0.42
N SER A 192 15.33 15.58 0.89
CA SER A 192 14.51 16.45 0.03
C SER A 192 15.35 17.49 -0.71
N LEU A 193 16.37 18.07 -0.05
CA LEU A 193 17.18 19.15 -0.59
C LEU A 193 18.43 18.65 -1.33
N ALA A 194 18.61 17.33 -1.45
CA ALA A 194 19.77 16.73 -2.09
C ALA A 194 19.87 17.16 -3.56
N GLY A 195 21.00 17.77 -3.94
CA GLY A 195 21.25 18.21 -5.31
C GLY A 195 20.53 19.50 -5.74
N ILE A 196 19.71 20.10 -4.86
CA ILE A 196 19.03 21.36 -5.12
C ILE A 196 19.90 22.50 -4.60
N PRO A 197 20.50 23.36 -5.45
CA PRO A 197 21.38 24.43 -4.98
C PRO A 197 20.62 25.47 -4.17
N THR A 198 21.31 26.23 -3.33
CA THR A 198 20.74 27.46 -2.75
C THR A 198 20.62 28.52 -3.82
N ARG A 199 19.65 29.43 -3.67
CA ARG A 199 19.46 30.58 -4.57
C ARG A 199 19.41 31.87 -3.76
N ASP A 200 20.27 32.83 -4.12
CA ASP A 200 20.30 34.13 -3.46
C ASP A 200 18.92 34.80 -3.48
N GLY A 201 18.45 35.21 -2.30
CA GLY A 201 17.16 35.87 -2.12
C GLY A 201 15.96 34.94 -1.96
N TYR A 202 16.17 33.63 -1.85
CA TYR A 202 15.10 32.64 -1.68
C TYR A 202 15.46 31.59 -0.62
N ASP A 203 14.45 31.10 0.08
CA ASP A 203 14.55 29.86 0.84
C ASP A 203 14.04 28.70 -0.02
N ARG A 204 14.44 27.46 0.30
CA ARG A 204 13.92 26.24 -0.33
C ARG A 204 12.82 25.71 0.58
N ASP A 205 11.58 25.90 0.19
CA ASP A 205 10.41 25.35 0.88
C ASP A 205 10.20 23.89 0.47
N GLU A 206 9.69 23.07 1.39
CA GLU A 206 9.61 21.61 1.29
C GLU A 206 8.16 21.16 1.59
N PHE A 207 7.53 20.43 0.65
CA PHE A 207 6.23 19.80 0.89
C PHE A 207 6.17 18.39 0.29
N PRO A 208 5.89 17.33 1.08
CA PRO A 208 5.59 17.35 2.51
C PRO A 208 6.76 17.85 3.36
N MET A 209 6.46 18.49 4.48
CA MET A 209 7.48 19.17 5.29
C MET A 209 8.42 18.15 5.93
N ALA A 210 9.67 18.55 6.16
CA ALA A 210 10.67 17.69 6.79
C ALA A 210 10.24 17.12 8.16
N MET A 211 9.42 17.85 8.94
CA MET A 211 8.91 17.40 10.25
C MET A 211 7.75 16.38 10.18
N CYS A 212 7.44 15.87 9.00
CA CYS A 212 6.41 14.87 8.75
C CYS A 212 7.04 13.55 8.31
N GLU A 213 6.46 12.41 8.66
CA GLU A 213 6.89 11.09 8.16
C GLU A 213 6.80 11.01 6.63
N GLU A 214 5.89 11.77 6.03
CA GLU A 214 5.70 11.87 4.57
C GLU A 214 6.74 12.77 3.88
N GLY A 215 7.58 13.49 4.65
CA GLY A 215 8.66 14.30 4.10
C GLY A 215 9.85 13.47 3.63
N GLY A 216 10.91 14.15 3.16
CA GLY A 216 12.15 13.48 2.75
C GLY A 216 12.26 13.23 1.26
N GLU A 217 12.77 12.05 0.88
CA GLU A 217 12.98 11.69 -0.52
C GLU A 217 11.67 11.77 -1.32
N GLY A 218 11.68 12.56 -2.41
CA GLY A 218 10.53 12.74 -3.28
C GLY A 218 9.71 14.00 -3.01
N ALA A 219 9.86 14.64 -1.83
CA ALA A 219 9.15 15.86 -1.49
C ALA A 219 9.35 16.96 -2.55
N SER A 220 8.26 17.65 -2.89
CA SER A 220 8.30 18.86 -3.72
C SER A 220 9.12 19.95 -3.04
N VAL A 221 10.01 20.58 -3.82
CA VAL A 221 10.86 21.68 -3.36
C VAL A 221 10.73 22.88 -4.28
N LYS A 222 10.42 24.05 -3.70
CA LYS A 222 10.34 25.33 -4.43
C LYS A 222 11.12 26.44 -3.76
N TYR A 223 11.56 27.39 -4.58
CA TYR A 223 12.15 28.63 -4.08
C TYR A 223 11.03 29.61 -3.71
N VAL A 224 10.94 29.96 -2.43
CA VAL A 224 9.94 30.87 -1.87
C VAL A 224 10.62 32.09 -1.26
N GLU A 225 9.99 33.25 -1.34
CA GLU A 225 10.48 34.47 -0.72
C GLU A 225 10.72 34.28 0.79
N PRO A 226 11.89 34.66 1.36
CA PRO A 226 12.24 34.29 2.72
C PRO A 226 11.31 34.84 3.81
N SER A 227 10.63 35.96 3.57
CA SER A 227 9.71 36.52 4.57
C SER A 227 8.40 35.72 4.62
N ASP A 228 7.89 35.30 3.46
CA ASP A 228 6.76 34.39 3.31
C ASP A 228 7.07 33.03 3.95
N ASN A 229 8.15 32.36 3.50
CA ASN A 229 8.50 31.00 3.93
C ASN A 229 8.77 30.90 5.44
N ARG A 230 9.55 31.83 6.00
CA ARG A 230 9.90 31.80 7.43
C ARG A 230 8.70 32.18 8.30
N GLY A 231 7.84 33.06 7.81
CA GLY A 231 6.57 33.39 8.46
C GLY A 231 5.67 32.16 8.54
N ALA A 232 5.49 31.47 7.42
CA ALA A 232 4.73 30.23 7.34
C ALA A 232 5.29 29.15 8.27
N GLY A 233 6.60 28.89 8.21
CA GLY A 233 7.26 27.89 9.06
C GLY A 233 7.12 28.18 10.56
N ALA A 234 7.24 29.45 10.97
CA ALA A 234 7.03 29.85 12.36
C ALA A 234 5.56 29.69 12.79
N TRP A 235 4.62 30.04 11.91
CA TRP A 235 3.18 29.88 12.16
C TRP A 235 2.81 28.40 12.30
N VAL A 236 3.19 27.54 11.35
CA VAL A 236 2.96 26.09 11.40
C VAL A 236 3.58 25.49 12.66
N GLY A 237 4.84 25.82 12.94
CA GLY A 237 5.54 25.34 14.14
C GLY A 237 4.80 25.70 15.44
N ASN A 238 4.25 26.92 15.54
CA ASN A 238 3.47 27.34 16.70
C ASN A 238 2.13 26.59 16.81
N GLN A 239 1.41 26.38 15.70
CA GLN A 239 0.14 25.64 15.72
C GLN A 239 0.35 24.16 16.08
N LEU A 240 1.46 23.56 15.64
CA LEU A 240 1.73 22.14 15.86
C LEU A 240 2.41 21.84 17.19
N GLU A 241 2.90 22.84 17.93
CA GLU A 241 3.62 22.67 19.20
C GLU A 241 2.85 21.82 20.23
N GLN A 242 1.52 21.95 20.25
CA GLN A 242 0.67 21.25 21.21
C GLN A 242 0.45 19.76 20.89
N TYR A 243 0.80 19.30 19.68
CA TYR A 243 0.54 17.94 19.23
C TYR A 243 1.79 17.07 19.34
N PRO A 244 1.70 15.88 19.97
CA PRO A 244 2.81 14.95 20.06
C PRO A 244 3.17 14.37 18.68
N ASP A 245 4.38 13.84 18.55
CA ASP A 245 4.78 13.03 17.39
C ASP A 245 3.80 11.86 17.19
N GLY A 246 3.55 11.48 15.94
CA GLY A 246 2.54 10.52 15.50
C GLY A 246 1.13 11.11 15.31
N THR A 247 0.89 12.36 15.70
CA THR A 247 -0.39 13.05 15.37
C THR A 247 -0.47 13.29 13.86
N ARG A 248 -1.59 12.91 13.25
CA ARG A 248 -1.84 13.11 11.82
C ARG A 248 -2.64 14.38 11.60
N VAL A 249 -2.01 15.32 10.90
CA VAL A 249 -2.54 16.67 10.67
C VAL A 249 -2.92 16.83 9.21
N LEU A 250 -4.19 17.01 8.92
CA LEU A 250 -4.65 17.39 7.59
C LEU A 250 -4.46 18.89 7.37
N PHE A 251 -3.67 19.26 6.35
CA PHE A 251 -3.53 20.65 5.90
C PHE A 251 -4.71 21.02 5.00
N VAL A 252 -5.42 22.09 5.37
CA VAL A 252 -6.51 22.67 4.58
C VAL A 252 -6.14 24.10 4.23
N LEU A 253 -6.09 24.42 2.95
CA LEU A 253 -5.85 25.79 2.46
C LEU A 253 -7.20 26.52 2.40
N ASP A 254 -7.30 27.71 2.99
CA ASP A 254 -8.56 28.45 3.04
C ASP A 254 -9.02 28.87 1.63
N GLY A 255 -9.97 28.10 1.08
CA GLY A 255 -10.61 28.33 -0.22
C GLY A 255 -11.38 27.09 -0.64
N ASP A 256 -12.63 26.98 -0.15
CA ASP A 256 -13.48 25.77 -0.18
C ASP A 256 -12.90 24.60 0.64
N PRO A 257 -13.73 23.71 1.23
CA PRO A 257 -13.20 22.48 1.78
C PRO A 257 -12.41 21.82 0.66
N VAL A 258 -11.14 21.52 0.92
CA VAL A 258 -10.47 20.46 0.19
C VAL A 258 -11.30 19.22 0.49
N GLU A 259 -12.37 18.98 -0.29
CA GLU A 259 -12.64 17.62 -0.72
C GLU A 259 -11.26 17.17 -1.18
N VAL A 260 -10.68 16.21 -0.49
CA VAL A 260 -9.48 15.54 -0.97
C VAL A 260 -9.94 14.83 -2.24
N VAL A 261 -10.10 15.59 -3.31
CA VAL A 261 -10.14 15.10 -4.67
C VAL A 261 -8.70 14.74 -4.91
N VAL A 262 -8.32 13.57 -4.38
CA VAL A 262 -7.30 12.76 -5.03
C VAL A 262 -7.67 12.87 -6.51
N PRO A 263 -6.78 13.38 -7.38
CA PRO A 263 -7.09 13.43 -8.80
C PRO A 263 -7.65 12.06 -9.14
N PRO A 264 -8.84 11.95 -9.76
CA PRO A 264 -9.31 10.65 -10.18
C PRO A 264 -8.13 10.08 -10.94
N VAL A 265 -7.60 8.94 -10.46
CA VAL A 265 -6.81 8.08 -11.32
C VAL A 265 -7.61 8.10 -12.60
N THR A 266 -7.01 8.60 -13.68
CA THR A 266 -7.64 8.53 -14.99
C THR A 266 -7.69 7.04 -15.29
N THR A 267 -8.67 6.38 -14.70
CA THR A 267 -9.30 5.21 -15.24
C THR A 267 -9.61 5.63 -16.66
N PRO A 268 -9.19 4.86 -17.67
CA PRO A 268 -9.83 4.99 -18.95
C PRO A 268 -11.32 4.88 -18.63
N VAL A 269 -12.08 5.89 -19.05
CA VAL A 269 -13.52 5.74 -19.18
C VAL A 269 -13.68 4.60 -20.16
N VAL A 270 -13.78 3.38 -19.62
CA VAL A 270 -14.39 2.29 -20.35
C VAL A 270 -15.84 2.69 -20.29
N GLU A 271 -16.32 3.26 -21.40
CA GLU A 271 -17.74 3.40 -21.64
C GLU A 271 -18.42 2.10 -21.20
N GLU A 272 -19.61 2.19 -20.60
CA GLU A 272 -20.49 1.03 -20.40
C GLU A 272 -20.76 0.39 -21.77
N GLY A 273 -19.83 -0.46 -22.19
CA GLY A 273 -19.97 -1.36 -23.30
C GLY A 273 -20.89 -2.45 -22.82
N ASN A 274 -22.18 -2.29 -23.13
CA ASN A 274 -23.12 -3.40 -23.21
C ASN A 274 -22.40 -4.66 -23.71
N ASN A 275 -22.18 -5.63 -22.83
CA ASN A 275 -21.66 -6.96 -23.19
C ASN A 275 -22.78 -7.72 -23.91
N SER A 276 -23.07 -7.28 -25.12
CA SER A 276 -24.13 -7.75 -26.01
C SER A 276 -23.61 -8.76 -27.04
N GLY A 277 -22.33 -9.16 -26.94
CA GLY A 277 -21.65 -10.03 -27.90
C GLY A 277 -21.15 -11.37 -27.35
N TYR A 278 -20.87 -11.46 -26.04
CA TYR A 278 -20.40 -12.72 -25.45
C TYR A 278 -21.56 -13.68 -25.18
N ASN A 279 -21.51 -14.87 -25.78
CA ASN A 279 -22.50 -15.94 -25.61
C ASN A 279 -21.81 -17.26 -25.23
N GLY A 280 -20.92 -17.22 -24.25
CA GLY A 280 -20.32 -18.41 -23.66
C GLY A 280 -20.97 -18.81 -22.32
N PRO A 281 -20.62 -19.97 -21.77
CA PRO A 281 -21.35 -20.58 -20.66
C PRO A 281 -21.10 -19.93 -19.29
N TYR A 282 -20.13 -19.03 -19.18
CA TYR A 282 -19.69 -18.44 -17.92
C TYR A 282 -19.75 -16.91 -17.95
N ASN A 283 -20.13 -16.30 -16.84
CA ASN A 283 -20.10 -14.83 -16.71
C ASN A 283 -18.64 -14.34 -16.66
N PRO A 284 -18.15 -13.51 -17.61
CA PRO A 284 -16.77 -13.01 -17.63
C PRO A 284 -16.40 -12.07 -16.48
N ASN A 285 -17.38 -11.52 -15.77
CA ASN A 285 -17.18 -10.76 -14.52
C ASN A 285 -17.57 -11.60 -13.29
N GLY A 286 -17.54 -12.92 -13.42
CA GLY A 286 -18.04 -13.87 -12.44
C GLY A 286 -16.92 -14.56 -11.66
N ALA A 287 -17.23 -15.77 -11.17
CA ALA A 287 -16.24 -16.60 -10.47
C ALA A 287 -15.04 -16.93 -11.37
N ASP A 288 -13.89 -17.12 -10.73
CA ASP A 288 -12.64 -17.46 -11.41
C ASP A 288 -12.78 -18.71 -12.28
N ARG A 289 -12.09 -18.73 -13.43
CA ARG A 289 -12.09 -19.83 -14.39
C ARG A 289 -10.69 -20.24 -14.69
N ASP A 290 -10.46 -21.54 -14.72
CA ASP A 290 -9.19 -22.11 -15.18
C ASP A 290 -9.35 -22.64 -16.61
N CYS A 291 -8.25 -22.86 -17.31
CA CYS A 291 -8.28 -23.44 -18.66
C CYS A 291 -9.07 -24.76 -18.74
N GLY A 292 -9.07 -25.57 -17.67
CA GLY A 292 -9.83 -26.83 -17.63
C GLY A 292 -11.36 -26.68 -17.63
N ASP A 293 -11.89 -25.47 -17.43
CA ASP A 293 -13.34 -25.20 -17.43
C ASP A 293 -13.93 -25.06 -18.84
N PHE A 294 -13.07 -24.88 -19.85
CA PHE A 294 -13.46 -24.64 -21.24
C PHE A 294 -13.27 -25.90 -22.08
N ASN A 295 -14.14 -26.08 -23.08
CA ASN A 295 -14.05 -27.24 -23.96
C ASN A 295 -13.09 -27.02 -25.14
N SER A 296 -12.67 -25.77 -25.38
CA SER A 296 -11.74 -25.41 -26.44
C SER A 296 -10.99 -24.11 -26.14
N HIS A 297 -9.83 -23.94 -26.78
CA HIS A 297 -9.08 -22.68 -26.78
C HIS A 297 -9.93 -21.48 -27.25
N GLU A 298 -10.78 -21.65 -28.27
CA GLU A 298 -11.68 -20.58 -28.76
C GLU A 298 -12.68 -20.12 -27.69
N GLU A 299 -13.21 -21.04 -26.90
CA GLU A 299 -14.15 -20.74 -25.81
C GLU A 299 -13.44 -19.97 -24.66
N ALA A 300 -12.22 -20.41 -24.32
CA ALA A 300 -11.38 -19.75 -23.32
C ALA A 300 -10.94 -18.34 -23.77
N GLN A 301 -10.55 -18.20 -25.04
CA GLN A 301 -10.15 -16.92 -25.63
C GLN A 301 -11.30 -15.92 -25.66
N ALA A 302 -12.50 -16.35 -26.07
CA ALA A 302 -13.67 -15.49 -26.08
C ALA A 302 -14.08 -15.04 -24.67
N PHE A 303 -13.92 -15.91 -23.67
CA PHE A 303 -14.16 -15.56 -22.27
C PHE A 303 -13.11 -14.59 -21.73
N PHE A 304 -11.83 -14.83 -22.04
CA PHE A 304 -10.71 -13.96 -21.69
C PHE A 304 -10.87 -12.54 -22.25
N GLU A 305 -11.20 -12.42 -23.54
CA GLU A 305 -11.45 -11.11 -24.17
C GLU A 305 -12.67 -10.41 -23.57
N ALA A 306 -13.72 -11.17 -23.23
CA ALA A 306 -14.93 -10.62 -22.63
C ALA A 306 -14.79 -10.25 -21.14
N ALA A 307 -13.83 -10.86 -20.44
CA ALA A 307 -13.49 -10.53 -19.04
C ALA A 307 -12.69 -9.23 -18.92
N GLY A 308 -12.22 -8.70 -20.05
CA GLY A 308 -11.55 -7.41 -20.11
C GLY A 308 -10.04 -7.51 -19.87
N PRO A 309 -9.37 -6.35 -19.83
CA PRO A 309 -7.91 -6.29 -19.76
C PRO A 309 -7.37 -6.82 -18.42
N GLY A 310 -6.12 -7.29 -18.43
CA GLY A 310 -5.38 -7.63 -17.21
C GLY A 310 -5.45 -9.09 -16.76
N ASP A 311 -5.96 -9.97 -17.62
CA ASP A 311 -6.06 -11.42 -17.36
C ASP A 311 -6.64 -11.76 -15.97
N PRO A 312 -7.86 -11.28 -15.65
CA PRO A 312 -8.45 -11.43 -14.32
C PRO A 312 -8.63 -12.90 -13.90
N HIS A 313 -8.71 -13.80 -14.90
CA HIS A 313 -8.88 -15.23 -14.73
C HIS A 313 -7.61 -16.04 -14.92
N ARG A 314 -6.46 -15.39 -15.13
CA ARG A 314 -5.14 -16.02 -15.21
C ARG A 314 -5.06 -17.09 -16.30
N LEU A 315 -5.80 -16.87 -17.39
CA LEU A 315 -5.87 -17.76 -18.55
C LEU A 315 -4.69 -17.55 -19.49
N ASP A 316 -4.05 -16.37 -19.49
CA ASP A 316 -2.90 -15.99 -20.32
C ASP A 316 -1.62 -15.94 -19.46
N GLY A 317 -1.08 -17.12 -19.19
CA GLY A 317 0.04 -17.29 -18.26
C GLY A 317 1.37 -16.67 -18.71
N ASP A 318 1.57 -16.40 -20.01
CA ASP A 318 2.77 -15.77 -20.54
C ASP A 318 2.56 -14.30 -20.96
N GLY A 319 1.32 -13.81 -20.89
CA GLY A 319 0.94 -12.41 -21.10
C GLY A 319 1.01 -11.99 -22.56
N ASN A 320 0.87 -12.95 -23.50
CA ASN A 320 0.99 -12.69 -24.93
C ASN A 320 -0.36 -12.31 -25.60
N GLY A 321 -1.45 -12.33 -24.82
CA GLY A 321 -2.83 -12.07 -25.24
C GLY A 321 -3.61 -13.31 -25.65
N LEU A 322 -3.04 -14.52 -25.51
CA LEU A 322 -3.67 -15.79 -25.88
C LEU A 322 -3.96 -16.63 -24.63
N ALA A 323 -5.23 -16.76 -24.31
CA ALA A 323 -5.69 -17.55 -23.19
C ALA A 323 -5.58 -19.06 -23.47
N CYS A 324 -5.05 -19.81 -22.51
CA CYS A 324 -5.12 -21.26 -22.49
C CYS A 324 -4.60 -21.94 -23.76
N GLU A 325 -3.41 -21.53 -24.22
CA GLU A 325 -2.75 -22.09 -25.42
C GLU A 325 -2.51 -23.61 -25.37
N SER A 326 -2.66 -24.23 -24.20
CA SER A 326 -2.52 -25.67 -24.00
C SER A 326 -3.80 -26.49 -24.22
N LEU A 327 -4.95 -25.86 -24.48
CA LEU A 327 -6.25 -26.53 -24.70
C LEU A 327 -6.42 -27.11 -26.10
#